data_AF-A0A966SZX9-F1
#
_entry.id   AF-A0A966SZX9-F1
#
_cell.length_a   1.000
_cell.length_b   1.000
_cell.length_c   1.000
_cell.angle_alpha   90.00
_cell.angle_beta   90.00
_cell.angle_gamma   90.00
#
_symmetry.space_group_name_H-M   'P 1'
#
loop_
_entity.id
_entity.type
_entity.pdbx_description
1 polymer ?
#
loop_
_entity_poly.entity_id
_entity_poly.type
_entity_poly.pdbx_seq_one_letter_code
_entity_poly.pdbx_strand_id
1 'polypeptide(L)' 'MPNSDPAFQYEPLERFGEGLTTRRPWNTAALRGVEQLNGRVAMLGFAAALVGELISGHGPAGQVLA' A
#
# COMPACT_ATOMS: atom_id res chain seq x y z
N MET A 1 3.25 43.34 -17.42
CA MET A 1 2.66 42.05 -17.05
C MET A 1 3.54 40.93 -17.59
N PRO A 2 4.09 40.05 -16.75
CA PRO A 2 4.42 38.70 -17.20
C PRO A 2 3.54 37.70 -16.45
N ASN A 3 2.81 36.92 -17.24
CA ASN A 3 1.91 35.87 -16.80
C ASN A 3 2.74 34.70 -16.25
N SER A 4 2.65 34.44 -14.94
CA SER A 4 3.30 33.32 -14.27
C SER A 4 2.37 32.09 -14.31
N ASP A 5 2.12 31.58 -15.51
CA ASP A 5 1.48 30.27 -15.65
C ASP A 5 2.53 29.20 -15.32
N PRO A 6 2.27 28.28 -14.37
CA PRO A 6 3.17 27.19 -14.11
C PRO A 6 3.27 26.36 -15.40
N ALA A 7 4.46 26.32 -16.00
CA ALA A 7 4.71 25.50 -17.16
C ALA A 7 4.43 24.04 -16.78
N PHE A 8 3.24 23.55 -17.15
CA PHE A 8 2.88 22.15 -16.99
C PHE A 8 3.89 21.32 -17.76
N GLN A 9 4.79 20.64 -17.03
CA GLN A 9 5.69 19.67 -17.63
C GLN A 9 4.88 18.42 -17.92
N TYR A 10 4.54 18.23 -19.19
CA TYR A 10 3.92 17.01 -19.65
C TYR A 10 4.97 15.89 -19.62
N GLU A 11 4.68 14.84 -18.85
CA GLU A 11 5.45 13.62 -18.93
C GLU A 11 5.30 13.04 -20.35
N PRO A 12 6.39 12.62 -21.02
CA PRO A 12 6.30 11.99 -22.32
C PRO A 12 5.31 10.83 -22.30
N LEU A 13 4.40 10.79 -23.28
CA LEU A 13 3.40 9.73 -23.40
C LEU A 13 4.11 8.38 -23.57
N GLU A 14 4.12 7.56 -22.52
CA GLU A 14 4.68 6.21 -22.59
C GLU A 14 3.98 5.42 -23.70
N ARG A 15 4.76 4.69 -24.51
CA ARG A 15 4.17 3.82 -25.53
C ARG A 15 3.38 2.73 -24.82
N PHE A 16 2.14 2.49 -25.27
CA PHE A 16 1.28 1.47 -24.67
C PHE A 16 2.00 0.12 -24.54
N GLY A 17 2.05 -0.42 -23.32
CA GLY A 17 2.70 -1.69 -23.00
C GLY A 17 4.18 -1.58 -22.60
N GLU A 18 4.82 -0.42 -22.71
CA GLU A 18 6.24 -0.27 -22.37
C GLU A 18 6.51 -0.54 -20.89
N GLY A 19 5.62 -0.10 -19.99
CA GLY A 19 5.69 -0.44 -18.55
C GLY A 19 5.37 -1.90 -18.20
N LEU A 20 4.72 -2.66 -19.10
CA LEU A 20 4.34 -4.06 -18.91
C LEU A 20 5.32 -5.05 -19.57
N THR A 21 6.05 -4.60 -20.58
CA THR A 21 6.93 -5.44 -21.42
C THR A 21 8.41 -5.15 -21.24
N THR A 22 8.77 -3.98 -20.70
CA THR A 22 10.15 -3.62 -20.39
C THR A 22 10.52 -4.08 -18.98
N ARG A 23 11.73 -4.65 -18.82
CA ARG A 23 12.34 -4.89 -17.50
C ARG A 23 12.80 -3.58 -16.83
N ARG A 24 11.91 -2.61 -16.67
CA ARG A 24 12.24 -1.41 -15.89
C ARG A 24 12.42 -1.85 -14.43
N PRO A 25 13.51 -1.47 -13.75
CA PRO A 25 13.70 -1.83 -12.35
C PRO A 25 12.54 -1.23 -11.56
N TRP A 26 11.81 -2.09 -10.84
CA TRP A 26 10.73 -1.65 -9.98
C TRP A 26 11.27 -0.63 -8.97
N ASN A 27 10.53 0.44 -8.71
CA ASN A 27 10.93 1.43 -7.72
C ASN A 27 10.87 0.81 -6.31
N THR A 28 11.99 0.26 -5.86
CA THR A 28 12.11 -0.42 -4.56
C THR A 28 12.06 0.55 -3.38
N ALA A 29 12.27 1.85 -3.61
CA ALA A 29 12.10 2.86 -2.57
C ALA A 29 10.63 2.95 -2.12
N ALA A 30 9.69 2.81 -3.06
CA ALA A 30 8.27 2.74 -2.75
C ALA A 30 7.91 1.45 -1.99
N LEU A 31 8.53 0.31 -2.33
CA LEU A 31 8.27 -0.98 -1.67
C LEU A 31 8.54 -0.94 -0.17
N ARG A 32 9.64 -0.31 0.27
CA ARG A 32 10.00 -0.24 1.70
C ARG A 32 8.92 0.43 2.56
N GLY A 33 8.23 1.44 2.01
CA GLY A 33 7.14 2.13 2.71
C GLY A 33 5.92 1.21 2.88
N VAL A 34 5.54 0.54 1.80
CA VAL A 34 4.40 -0.38 1.77
C VAL A 34 4.64 -1.60 2.66
N GLU A 35 5.84 -2.18 2.63
CA GLU A 35 6.22 -3.33 3.46
C GLU A 35 6.16 -3.00 4.96
N GLN A 36 6.71 -1.85 5.36
CA GLN A 36 6.65 -1.42 6.77
C GLN A 36 5.23 -1.12 7.23
N LEU A 37 4.41 -0.47 6.38
CA LEU A 37 3.02 -0.19 6.70
C LEU A 37 2.24 -1.51 6.88
N ASN A 38 2.36 -2.42 5.92
CA ASN A 38 1.71 -3.72 5.96
C ASN A 38 2.13 -4.52 7.19
N GLY A 39 3.43 -4.55 7.51
CA GLY A 39 3.94 -5.22 8.70
C GLY A 39 3.36 -4.66 10.00
N ARG A 40 3.27 -3.32 10.13
CA ARG A 40 2.69 -2.67 11.32
C ARG A 40 1.20 -2.97 11.45
N VAL A 41 0.45 -2.90 10.35
CA VAL A 41 -0.98 -3.21 10.34
C VAL A 41 -1.21 -4.69 10.72
N ALA A 42 -0.37 -5.60 10.23
CA ALA A 42 -0.44 -7.02 10.59
C ALA A 42 -0.20 -7.24 12.09
N MET A 43 0.79 -6.57 12.70
CA MET A 43 1.04 -6.65 14.14
C MET A 43 -0.14 -6.16 14.97
N LEU A 44 -0.76 -5.04 14.57
CA LEU A 44 -1.95 -4.50 15.22
C LEU A 44 -3.15 -5.45 15.10
N GLY A 45 -3.39 -6.00 13.91
CA GLY A 45 -4.46 -6.97 13.68
C GLY A 45 -4.29 -8.23 14.51
N PHE A 46 -3.07 -8.74 14.63
CA PHE A 46 -2.75 -9.88 15.49
C PHE A 46 -2.98 -9.57 16.98
N ALA A 47 -2.49 -8.43 17.46
CA ALA A 47 -2.70 -8.02 18.85
C ALA A 47 -4.19 -7.85 19.18
N ALA A 48 -4.94 -7.23 18.28
CA ALA A 48 -6.39 -7.06 18.42
C ALA A 48 -7.12 -8.42 18.45
N ALA A 49 -6.71 -9.37 17.61
CA ALA A 49 -7.26 -10.73 17.60
C ALA A 49 -7.05 -11.45 18.94
N LEU A 50 -5.85 -11.36 19.53
CA LEU A 50 -5.56 -11.96 20.83
C LEU A 50 -6.39 -11.34 21.96
N VAL A 51 -6.52 -10.01 21.97
CA VAL A 51 -7.34 -9.30 22.97
C VAL A 51 -8.81 -9.66 22.78
N GLY A 52 -9.29 -9.72 21.53
CA GLY A 52 -10.64 -10.13 21.20
C GLY A 52 -10.95 -11.56 21.67
N GLU A 53 -10.04 -12.49 21.45
CA GLU A 53 -10.16 -13.87 21.93
C GLU A 53 -10.17 -13.96 23.45
N LEU A 54 -9.30 -13.20 24.14
CA LEU A 54 -9.25 -13.17 25.59
C LEU A 54 -10.54 -12.64 26.23
N ILE A 55 -11.17 -11.64 25.63
CA ILE A 55 -12.41 -11.02 26.14
C ILE A 55 -13.64 -11.87 25.79
N SER A 56 -13.68 -12.45 24.58
CA SER A 56 -14.86 -13.15 24.06
C SER A 56 -14.87 -14.67 24.25
N GLY A 57 -13.71 -15.28 24.54
CA GLY A 57 -13.54 -16.73 24.62
C GLY A 57 -13.69 -17.46 23.28
N HIS A 58 -13.85 -16.73 22.17
CA HIS A 58 -13.96 -17.28 20.82
C HIS A 58 -12.73 -16.85 20.02
N GLY A 59 -12.07 -17.82 19.37
CA GLY A 59 -10.91 -17.53 18.53
C GLY A 59 -11.23 -16.57 17.38
N PRO A 60 -10.22 -15.95 16.75
CA PRO A 60 -10.41 -14.93 15.71
C PRO A 60 -11.27 -15.37 14.51
N ALA A 61 -11.29 -16.68 14.18
CA ALA A 61 -12.18 -17.23 13.16
C ALA A 61 -13.68 -17.15 13.55
N GLY A 62 -14.01 -17.21 14.84
CA GLY A 62 -15.38 -17.10 15.34
C GLY A 62 -15.95 -15.67 15.30
N GLN A 63 -15.11 -14.64 15.16
CA GLN A 63 -15.55 -13.24 15.09
C GLN A 63 -15.79 -12.72 13.66
N VAL A 64 -15.22 -13.37 12.64
CA VAL A 64 -15.35 -12.94 11.22
C VAL A 64 -16.42 -13.77 10.47
N LEU A 65 -16.80 -14.93 11.00
CA LEU A 65 -17.81 -15.83 10.42
C LEU A 65 -19.24 -15.64 10.97
N ALA A 66 -19.44 -14.73 11.93
CA ALA A 66 -20.75 -14.42 12.52
C ALA A 66 -21.42 -13.22 11.84
#